data_AF-A0A8X6UPD3-F1
#
_entry.id   AF-A0A8X6UPD3-F1
#
_cell.length_a   1.000
_cell.length_b   1.000
_cell.length_c   1.000
_cell.angle_alpha   90.00
_cell.angle_beta   90.00
_cell.angle_gamma   90.00
#
_symmetry.space_group_name_H-M   'P 1'
#
loop_
_entity.id
_entity.type
_entity.pdbx_description
1 polymer ?
#
loop_
_entity_poly.entity_id
_entity_poly.type
_entity_poly.pdbx_seq_one_letter_code
_entity_poly.pdbx_strand_id
1 'polypeptide(L)'
;ALLDYCKPGLFPQWKSLSMKNSVENCRTAMHAARDEFSVPMILTPEDLASHNLDELSGMTYLSYFMKDESPGYKSTLSWVQKQLPQFNIRNFTTDWNDGLALCALVKAYGANVPDYTELKKDRSFWEQNIQHAKHKERRFVLEAKKMRQRLSKKHRMSRSE
;
A
#
# COMPACT_ATOMS: atom_id res chain seq x y z
N ALA A 1 -4.47 12.54 -1.90
CA ALA A 1 -3.42 11.61 -1.44
C ALA A 1 -2.84 10.77 -2.58
N LEU A 2 -3.59 9.86 -3.22
CA LEU A 2 -3.03 8.97 -4.26
C LEU A 2 -2.40 9.72 -5.46
N LEU A 3 -3.05 10.79 -5.95
CA LEU A 3 -2.48 11.59 -7.04
C LEU A 3 -1.16 12.26 -6.65
N ASP A 4 -1.10 12.78 -5.42
CA ASP A 4 0.08 13.42 -4.85
C ASP A 4 1.21 12.40 -4.61
N TYR A 5 0.87 11.15 -4.27
CA TYR A 5 1.83 10.06 -4.21
C TYR A 5 2.43 9.75 -5.60
N CYS A 6 1.59 9.72 -6.63
CA CYS A 6 2.01 9.47 -8.01
C CYS A 6 2.82 10.63 -8.61
N LYS A 7 2.46 11.87 -8.26
CA LYS A 7 3.11 13.11 -8.70
C LYS A 7 2.98 14.16 -7.60
N PRO A 8 4.02 14.34 -6.77
CA PRO A 8 3.99 15.32 -5.69
C PRO A 8 3.64 16.72 -6.17
N GLY A 9 2.71 17.37 -5.48
CA GLY A 9 2.24 18.71 -5.80
C GLY A 9 1.18 18.77 -6.89
N LEU A 10 0.70 17.64 -7.43
CA LEU A 10 -0.37 17.65 -8.45
C LEU A 10 -1.71 18.14 -7.89
N PHE A 11 -1.97 17.90 -6.61
CA PHE A 11 -3.25 18.28 -5.99
C PHE A 11 -3.06 18.85 -4.57
N PRO A 12 -2.34 19.96 -4.41
CA PRO A 12 -1.78 20.40 -3.12
C PRO A 12 -2.82 20.69 -2.03
N GLN A 13 -4.04 21.09 -2.42
CA GLN A 13 -5.17 21.38 -1.55
C GLN A 13 -5.89 20.14 -1.01
N TRP A 14 -5.44 18.92 -1.34
CA TRP A 14 -6.15 17.70 -0.99
C TRP A 14 -6.39 17.52 0.52
N LYS A 15 -5.53 18.11 1.36
CA LYS A 15 -5.61 18.05 2.83
C LYS A 15 -6.70 18.93 3.43
N SER A 16 -7.14 19.97 2.71
CA SER A 16 -8.14 20.93 3.19
C SER A 16 -9.54 20.67 2.60
N LEU A 17 -9.72 19.60 1.81
CA LEU A 17 -11.02 19.26 1.22
C LEU A 17 -12.03 18.88 2.31
N SER A 18 -13.27 19.29 2.08
CA SER A 18 -14.40 18.93 2.93
C SER A 18 -15.08 17.66 2.44
N MET A 19 -15.40 16.74 3.35
CA MET A 19 -16.17 15.53 3.04
C MET A 19 -17.58 15.82 2.53
N LYS A 20 -18.14 17.01 2.84
CA LYS A 20 -19.46 17.42 2.33
C LYS A 20 -19.50 17.56 0.81
N ASN A 21 -18.35 17.75 0.18
CA ASN A 21 -18.19 17.91 -1.27
C ASN A 21 -17.62 16.64 -1.91
N SER A 22 -17.91 15.45 -1.38
CA SER A 22 -17.29 14.18 -1.79
C SER A 22 -17.36 13.94 -3.31
N VAL A 23 -18.53 14.13 -3.92
CA VAL A 23 -18.72 13.97 -5.37
C VAL A 23 -17.82 14.92 -6.16
N GLU A 24 -17.72 16.18 -5.75
CA GLU A 24 -16.89 17.18 -6.44
C GLU A 24 -15.39 16.91 -6.23
N ASN A 25 -15.00 16.47 -5.03
CA ASN A 25 -13.65 16.04 -4.74
C ASN A 25 -13.26 14.85 -5.63
N CYS A 26 -14.14 13.85 -5.76
CA CYS A 26 -13.96 12.70 -6.64
C CYS A 26 -13.89 13.16 -8.10
N ARG A 27 -14.80 14.03 -8.56
CA ARG A 27 -14.81 14.55 -9.93
C ARG A 27 -13.48 15.20 -10.29
N THR A 28 -13.06 16.17 -9.49
CA THR A 28 -11.80 16.88 -9.72
C THR A 28 -10.60 15.93 -9.71
N ALA A 29 -10.53 15.02 -8.74
CA ALA A 29 -9.44 14.06 -8.66
C ALA A 29 -9.41 13.07 -9.83
N MET A 30 -10.57 12.58 -10.26
CA MET A 30 -10.68 11.64 -11.37
C MET A 30 -10.32 12.29 -12.70
N HIS A 31 -10.73 13.54 -12.94
CA HIS A 31 -10.28 14.30 -14.11
C HIS A 31 -8.77 14.53 -14.11
N ALA A 32 -8.19 14.93 -12.98
CA ALA A 32 -6.74 15.06 -12.87
C ALA A 32 -6.01 13.74 -13.12
N ALA A 33 -6.54 12.61 -12.61
CA ALA A 33 -5.97 11.28 -12.86
C ALA A 33 -6.02 10.88 -14.34
N ARG A 34 -7.12 11.18 -15.02
CA ARG A 34 -7.26 10.95 -16.46
C ARG A 34 -6.25 11.79 -17.25
N ASP A 35 -6.19 13.08 -16.96
CA ASP A 35 -5.42 14.04 -17.75
C ASP A 35 -3.91 13.86 -17.54
N GLU A 36 -3.48 13.55 -16.31
CA GLU A 36 -2.06 13.44 -15.97
C GLU A 36 -1.52 12.03 -16.09
N PHE A 37 -2.35 11.01 -15.81
CA PHE A 37 -1.90 9.62 -15.67
C PHE A 37 -2.59 8.67 -16.67
N SER A 38 -3.47 9.19 -17.54
CA SER A 38 -4.25 8.38 -18.48
C SER A 38 -5.08 7.27 -17.81
N VAL A 39 -5.52 7.51 -16.56
CA VAL A 39 -6.42 6.60 -15.85
C VAL A 39 -7.82 6.72 -16.44
N PRO A 40 -8.43 5.62 -16.92
CA PRO A 40 -9.74 5.67 -17.56
C PRO A 40 -10.87 5.93 -16.56
N MET A 41 -11.89 6.67 -17.00
CA MET A 41 -13.12 6.93 -16.25
C MET A 41 -14.09 5.75 -16.32
N ILE A 42 -13.72 4.61 -15.70
CA ILE A 42 -14.58 3.42 -15.66
C ILE A 42 -15.67 3.47 -14.57
N LEU A 43 -15.60 4.47 -13.70
CA LEU A 43 -16.61 4.81 -12.70
C LEU A 43 -17.04 6.25 -12.89
N THR A 44 -18.24 6.59 -12.44
CA THR A 44 -18.63 8.00 -12.29
C THR A 44 -18.11 8.55 -10.95
N PRO A 45 -17.90 9.88 -10.84
CA PRO A 45 -17.60 10.53 -9.57
C PRO A 45 -18.63 10.26 -8.47
N GLU A 46 -19.89 10.15 -8.85
CA GLU A 46 -21.03 9.84 -7.97
C GLU A 46 -20.90 8.42 -7.41
N ASP A 47 -20.60 7.43 -8.26
CA ASP A 47 -20.38 6.05 -7.84
C ASP A 47 -19.16 5.93 -6.93
N LEU A 48 -18.04 6.57 -7.29
CA LEU A 48 -16.82 6.54 -6.48
C LEU A 48 -16.99 7.21 -5.11
N ALA A 49 -17.81 8.26 -5.03
CA ALA A 49 -18.13 8.96 -3.78
C ALA A 49 -19.23 8.26 -2.95
N SER A 50 -19.87 7.23 -3.51
CA SER A 50 -21.00 6.54 -2.88
C SER A 50 -20.55 5.69 -1.69
N HIS A 51 -21.38 5.68 -0.64
CA HIS A 51 -21.22 4.77 0.49
C HIS A 51 -21.52 3.30 0.14
N ASN A 52 -22.14 3.05 -1.02
CA ASN A 52 -22.49 1.73 -1.53
C ASN A 52 -21.60 1.28 -2.69
N LEU A 53 -20.43 1.92 -2.87
CA LEU A 53 -19.48 1.50 -3.89
C LEU A 53 -19.10 0.02 -3.66
N ASP A 54 -19.24 -0.78 -4.71
CA ASP A 54 -18.80 -2.17 -4.72
C ASP A 54 -17.26 -2.26 -4.62
N GLU A 55 -16.77 -3.17 -3.78
CA GLU A 55 -15.34 -3.30 -3.48
C GLU A 55 -14.54 -3.70 -4.73
N LEU A 56 -15.08 -4.60 -5.56
CA LEU A 56 -14.42 -5.02 -6.80
C LEU A 56 -14.34 -3.87 -7.80
N SER A 57 -15.37 -3.04 -7.86
CA SER A 57 -15.42 -1.85 -8.71
C SER A 57 -14.38 -0.80 -8.27
N GLY A 58 -14.30 -0.53 -6.96
CA GLY A 58 -13.28 0.35 -6.38
C GLY A 58 -11.85 -0.17 -6.63
N MET A 59 -11.62 -1.47 -6.39
CA MET A 59 -10.32 -2.10 -6.64
C MET A 59 -9.94 -2.09 -8.12
N THR A 60 -10.90 -2.32 -9.01
CA THR A 60 -10.67 -2.25 -10.47
C THR A 60 -10.21 -0.85 -10.86
N TYR A 61 -10.87 0.20 -10.39
CA TYR A 61 -10.46 1.58 -10.66
C TYR A 61 -9.06 1.90 -10.11
N LEU A 62 -8.79 1.52 -8.85
CA LEU A 62 -7.49 1.75 -8.22
C LEU A 62 -6.35 0.98 -8.91
N SER A 63 -6.63 -0.20 -9.48
CA SER A 63 -5.62 -1.02 -10.15
C SER A 63 -4.95 -0.31 -11.33
N TYR A 64 -5.63 0.64 -11.99
CA TYR A 64 -5.04 1.42 -13.09
C TYR A 64 -3.87 2.30 -12.64
N PHE A 65 -3.83 2.73 -11.38
CA PHE A 65 -2.69 3.46 -10.82
C PHE A 65 -1.46 2.58 -10.56
N MET A 66 -1.64 1.25 -10.59
CA MET A 66 -0.60 0.26 -10.32
C MET A 66 -0.23 -0.56 -11.56
N LYS A 67 -0.79 -0.24 -12.74
CA LYS A 67 -0.41 -0.85 -14.01
C LYS A 67 1.09 -0.67 -14.26
N ASP A 68 1.70 -1.61 -14.97
CA ASP A 68 3.09 -1.49 -15.40
C ASP A 68 3.37 -0.13 -16.04
N GLU A 69 4.50 0.47 -15.69
CA GLU A 69 4.93 1.82 -16.10
C GLU A 69 4.05 3.01 -15.66
N SER A 70 2.96 2.78 -14.92
CA SER A 70 2.14 3.85 -14.38
C SER A 70 2.89 4.69 -13.34
N PRO A 71 2.45 5.93 -13.07
CA PRO A 71 3.05 6.78 -12.05
C PRO A 71 3.04 6.17 -10.64
N GLY A 72 1.98 5.46 -10.25
CA GLY A 72 1.92 4.77 -8.96
C GLY A 72 2.87 3.57 -8.89
N TYR A 73 2.99 2.79 -9.98
CA TYR A 73 4.03 1.76 -10.12
C TYR A 73 5.43 2.34 -9.92
N LYS A 74 5.78 3.40 -10.66
CA LYS A 74 7.11 4.05 -10.59
C LYS A 74 7.41 4.63 -9.22
N SER A 75 6.43 5.29 -8.61
CA SER A 75 6.56 5.86 -7.26
C SER A 75 6.77 4.76 -6.21
N THR A 76 6.06 3.64 -6.34
CA THR A 76 6.23 2.47 -5.46
C THR A 76 7.59 1.83 -5.66
N LEU A 77 8.04 1.66 -6.91
CA LEU A 77 9.33 1.06 -7.22
C LEU A 77 10.48 1.91 -6.67
N SER A 78 10.42 3.23 -6.89
CA SER A 78 11.38 4.20 -6.34
C SER A 78 11.43 4.15 -4.82
N TRP A 79 10.26 4.05 -4.16
CA TRP A 79 10.20 3.88 -2.71
C TRP A 79 10.88 2.58 -2.26
N VAL A 80 10.62 1.43 -2.91
CA VAL A 80 11.28 0.16 -2.57
C VAL A 80 12.78 0.25 -2.76
N GLN A 81 13.25 0.79 -3.89
CA GLN A 81 14.67 0.95 -4.19
C GLN A 81 15.37 1.81 -3.13
N LYS A 82 14.69 2.82 -2.59
CA LYS A 82 15.21 3.63 -1.48
C LYS A 82 15.30 2.85 -0.16
N GLN A 83 14.35 1.95 0.12
CA GLN A 83 14.40 1.10 1.32
C GLN A 83 15.46 0.00 1.21
N LEU A 84 15.72 -0.48 -0.01
CA LEU A 84 16.58 -1.62 -0.31
C LEU A 84 17.70 -1.25 -1.31
N PRO A 85 18.57 -0.28 -1.00
CA PRO A 85 19.59 0.20 -1.93
C PRO A 85 20.61 -0.89 -2.34
N GLN A 86 20.73 -1.95 -1.54
CA GLN A 86 21.60 -3.09 -1.80
C GLN A 86 20.98 -4.13 -2.77
N PHE A 87 19.69 -4.01 -3.08
CA PHE A 87 19.00 -4.88 -4.03
C PHE A 87 18.76 -4.14 -5.35
N ASN A 88 19.02 -4.84 -6.46
CA ASN A 88 18.75 -4.33 -7.80
C ASN A 88 17.29 -4.62 -8.21
N ILE A 89 16.33 -4.06 -7.48
CA ILE A 89 14.89 -4.21 -7.76
C ILE A 89 14.49 -3.27 -8.90
N ARG A 90 14.02 -3.81 -10.01
CA ARG A 90 13.62 -3.12 -11.24
C ARG A 90 12.15 -3.36 -11.59
N ASN A 91 11.53 -4.37 -11.01
CA ASN A 91 10.12 -4.71 -11.24
C ASN A 91 9.45 -5.31 -10.00
N PHE A 92 8.13 -5.48 -10.07
CA PHE A 92 7.32 -6.20 -9.06
C PHE A 92 6.97 -7.64 -9.47
N THR A 93 7.75 -8.24 -10.38
CA THR A 93 7.52 -9.59 -10.89
C THR A 93 8.72 -10.48 -10.59
N THR A 94 9.69 -10.54 -11.49
CA THR A 94 10.82 -11.47 -11.41
C THR A 94 11.77 -11.20 -10.26
N ASP A 95 11.96 -9.94 -9.87
CA ASP A 95 12.97 -9.55 -8.89
C ASP A 95 12.59 -9.92 -7.44
N TRP A 96 11.35 -10.35 -7.24
CA TRP A 96 10.81 -10.76 -5.95
C TRP A 96 10.68 -12.28 -5.83
N ASN A 97 10.88 -13.01 -6.93
CA ASN A 97 10.58 -14.43 -7.02
C ASN A 97 11.50 -15.31 -6.18
N ASP A 98 12.61 -14.80 -5.67
CA ASP A 98 13.47 -15.52 -4.71
C ASP A 98 13.06 -15.25 -3.24
N GLY A 99 12.13 -14.33 -2.98
CA GLY A 99 11.69 -13.95 -1.64
C GLY A 99 12.67 -13.08 -0.84
N LEU A 100 13.88 -12.80 -1.35
CA LEU A 100 14.89 -12.02 -0.63
C LEU A 100 14.47 -10.56 -0.46
N ALA A 101 13.95 -9.95 -1.54
CA ALA A 101 13.48 -8.58 -1.54
C ALA A 101 12.40 -8.37 -0.45
N LEU A 102 11.47 -9.31 -0.33
CA LEU A 102 10.42 -9.27 0.68
C LEU A 102 10.99 -9.41 2.11
N CYS A 103 11.87 -10.40 2.35
CA CYS A 103 12.53 -10.57 3.64
C CYS A 103 13.32 -9.32 4.05
N ALA A 104 14.05 -8.74 3.11
CA ALA A 104 14.85 -7.53 3.34
C ALA A 104 13.96 -6.33 3.69
N LEU A 105 12.86 -6.14 2.95
CA LEU A 105 11.91 -5.06 3.22
C LEU A 105 11.31 -5.21 4.62
N VAL A 106 10.85 -6.41 4.97
CA VAL A 106 10.27 -6.70 6.28
C VAL A 106 11.31 -6.48 7.40
N LYS A 107 12.57 -6.87 7.19
CA LYS A 107 13.68 -6.60 8.12
C LYS A 107 13.97 -5.11 8.28
N ALA A 108 13.97 -4.33 7.19
CA ALA A 108 14.20 -2.88 7.24
C ALA A 108 13.17 -2.15 8.12
N TYR A 109 11.96 -2.71 8.26
CA TYR A 109 10.89 -2.20 9.13
C TYR A 109 10.89 -2.82 10.54
N GLY A 110 12.01 -3.40 10.98
CA GLY A 110 12.19 -3.88 12.35
C GLY A 110 11.69 -5.29 12.61
N ALA A 111 11.35 -6.06 11.57
CA ALA A 111 11.10 -7.48 11.75
C ALA A 111 12.39 -8.24 12.03
N ASN A 112 12.28 -9.26 12.88
CA ASN A 112 13.36 -10.22 13.02
C ASN A 112 13.08 -11.30 11.98
N VAL A 113 13.98 -11.43 11.00
CA VAL A 113 13.95 -12.51 10.02
C VAL A 113 15.01 -13.51 10.48
N PRO A 114 14.61 -14.66 11.06
CA PRO A 114 15.55 -15.70 11.46
C PRO A 114 16.42 -16.09 10.27
N ASP A 115 17.70 -16.32 10.53
CA ASP A 115 18.64 -16.86 9.55
C ASP A 115 18.69 -16.02 8.25
N TYR A 116 18.52 -14.70 8.38
CA TYR A 116 18.56 -13.75 7.26
C TYR A 116 19.85 -13.86 6.42
N THR A 117 20.96 -14.26 7.04
CA THR A 117 22.26 -14.48 6.38
C THR A 117 22.31 -15.77 5.55
N GLU A 118 21.37 -16.70 5.76
CA GLU A 118 21.30 -18.00 5.09
C GLU A 118 20.32 -18.00 3.90
N LEU A 119 19.63 -16.89 3.66
CA LEU A 119 18.67 -16.79 2.58
C LEU A 119 19.35 -16.99 1.22
N LYS A 120 18.76 -17.86 0.38
CA LYS A 120 19.34 -18.27 -0.90
C LYS A 120 18.68 -17.52 -2.07
N LYS A 121 19.50 -17.08 -3.03
CA LYS A 121 19.05 -16.40 -4.27
C LYS A 121 18.36 -17.33 -5.28
N ASP A 122 18.54 -18.63 -5.14
CA ASP A 122 18.01 -19.59 -6.11
C ASP A 122 16.49 -19.70 -5.98
N ARG A 123 15.79 -19.66 -7.13
CA ARG A 123 14.33 -19.68 -7.22
C ARG A 123 13.70 -20.89 -6.52
N SER A 124 14.37 -22.03 -6.45
CA SER A 124 13.85 -23.22 -5.76
C SER A 124 13.62 -23.01 -4.25
N PHE A 125 14.29 -22.03 -3.65
CA PHE A 125 14.17 -21.70 -2.23
C PHE A 125 13.13 -20.61 -1.92
N TRP A 126 12.40 -20.10 -2.93
CA TRP A 126 11.45 -19.00 -2.76
C TRP A 126 10.40 -19.26 -1.68
N GLU A 127 9.86 -20.49 -1.61
CA GLU A 127 8.84 -20.84 -0.63
C GLU A 127 9.41 -20.80 0.78
N GLN A 128 10.61 -21.35 0.98
CA GLN A 128 11.32 -21.30 2.26
C GLN A 128 11.59 -19.85 2.65
N ASN A 129 12.13 -19.04 1.75
CA ASN A 129 12.43 -17.63 2.01
C ASN A 129 11.15 -16.85 2.39
N ILE A 130 10.02 -17.05 1.69
CA ILE A 130 8.75 -16.40 2.03
C ILE A 130 8.19 -16.89 3.37
N GLN A 131 8.33 -18.17 3.71
CA GLN A 131 7.91 -18.69 5.02
C GLN A 131 8.64 -17.97 6.16
N HIS A 132 9.92 -17.65 6.01
CA HIS A 132 10.68 -16.84 6.98
C HIS A 132 10.06 -15.44 7.16
N ALA A 133 9.61 -14.78 6.08
CA ALA A 133 8.93 -13.48 6.15
C ALA A 133 7.54 -13.57 6.82
N LYS A 134 6.77 -14.63 6.56
CA LYS A 134 5.39 -14.81 7.03
C LYS A 134 5.26 -15.07 8.53
N HIS A 135 6.28 -15.60 9.19
CA HIS A 135 6.22 -15.97 10.62
C HIS A 135 5.92 -14.79 11.59
N LYS A 136 5.97 -13.53 11.13
CA LYS A 136 5.53 -12.35 11.90
C LYS A 136 4.23 -11.67 11.45
N GLU A 137 3.69 -11.90 10.25
CA GLU A 137 2.41 -11.28 9.83
C GLU A 137 1.29 -11.62 10.82
N ARG A 138 1.20 -12.90 11.20
CA ARG A 138 0.26 -13.38 12.23
C ARG A 138 0.50 -12.75 13.60
N ARG A 139 1.75 -12.44 13.96
CA ARG A 139 2.11 -11.88 15.27
C ARG A 139 1.86 -10.37 15.35
N PHE A 140 2.11 -9.64 14.25
CA PHE A 140 1.86 -8.20 14.17
C PHE A 140 0.36 -7.89 14.16
N VAL A 141 -0.45 -8.64 13.38
CA VAL A 141 -1.91 -8.53 13.41
C VAL A 141 -2.47 -8.87 14.78
N LEU A 142 -1.91 -9.87 15.47
CA LEU A 142 -2.35 -10.27 16.81
C LEU A 142 -1.99 -9.22 17.87
N GLU A 143 -0.78 -8.67 17.84
CA GLU A 143 -0.35 -7.61 18.78
C GLU A 143 -1.09 -6.29 18.53
N ALA A 144 -1.35 -5.92 17.27
CA ALA A 144 -2.20 -4.77 16.93
C ALA A 144 -3.66 -4.97 17.43
N LYS A 145 -4.22 -6.18 17.29
CA LYS A 145 -5.54 -6.53 17.87
C LYS A 145 -5.52 -6.44 19.40
N LYS A 146 -4.47 -6.93 20.08
CA LYS A 146 -4.32 -6.83 21.54
C LYS A 146 -4.16 -5.38 22.02
N MET A 147 -3.39 -4.56 21.32
CA MET A 147 -3.25 -3.13 21.63
C MET A 147 -4.60 -2.40 21.50
N ARG A 148 -5.36 -2.66 20.44
CA ARG A 148 -6.71 -2.09 20.24
C ARG A 148 -7.67 -2.48 21.38
N GLN A 149 -7.62 -3.73 21.83
CA GLN A 149 -8.42 -4.21 22.97
C GLN A 149 -8.01 -3.55 24.30
N ARG A 150 -6.71 -3.36 24.54
CA ARG A 150 -6.20 -2.67 25.74
C ARG A 150 -6.61 -1.19 25.76
N LEU A 151 -6.54 -0.50 24.62
CA LEU A 151 -6.98 0.89 24.49
C LEU A 151 -8.50 1.02 24.68
N SER A 152 -9.29 0.09 24.13
CA SER A 152 -10.75 0.04 24.32
C SER A 152 -11.14 -0.18 25.79
N LYS A 153 -10.45 -1.09 26.51
CA LYS A 153 -10.68 -1.31 27.95
C LYS A 153 -10.29 -0.10 28.79
N LYS A 154 -9.16 0.55 28.49
CA LYS A 154 -8.71 1.75 29.20
C LYS A 154 -9.68 2.93 29.03
N HIS A 155 -10.25 3.08 27.85
CA HIS A 155 -11.26 4.11 27.54
C HIS A 155 -12.63 3.82 28.18
N ARG A 156 -12.93 2.56 28.50
CA ARG A 156 -14.16 2.16 29.21
C ARG A 156 -14.04 2.41 30.71
N MET A 157 -12.85 2.15 31.28
CA MET A 157 -12.54 2.40 32.70
C MET A 157 -12.53 3.89 33.05
N SER A 158 -12.02 4.75 32.17
CA SER A 158 -12.00 6.20 32.42
C SER A 158 -13.34 6.92 32.20
N ARG A 159 -14.40 6.19 31.84
CA ARG A 159 -15.77 6.72 31.70
C ARG A 159 -16.70 6.22 32.82
N SER A 160 -16.18 5.36 33.70
CA SER A 160 -16.89 4.78 34.84
C SER A 160 -16.38 5.32 36.19
N GLU A 161 -15.49 6.32 36.14
CA GLU A 161 -15.07 7.19 37.25
C GLU A 161 -15.60 8.60 36.98
#